data_AF-A0A4Y2FX56-F1
#
_entry.id   AF-A0A4Y2FX56-F1
#
_cell.length_a   1.000
_cell.length_b   1.000
_cell.length_c   1.000
_cell.angle_alpha   90.00
_cell.angle_beta   90.00
_cell.angle_gamma   90.00
#
_symmetry.space_group_name_H-M   'P 1'
#
loop_
_entity.id
_entity.type
_entity.pdbx_description
1 polymer ?
#
loop_
_entity_poly.entity_id
_entity_poly.type
_entity_poly.pdbx_seq_one_letter_code
_entity_poly.pdbx_strand_id
1 'polypeptide(L)'
;MVTSVLRTQKDIQTDGIGTNNVKYTPLVEAENILFLSLHIKLGLIKNFVKAMNKEGGGFKHLRGRFPQLSVAKLKEGTFVGTQIRKLICDSVFESKLNEEELASWKSFVKMIK
;
A
#
# COMPACT_ATOMS: atom_id res chain seq x y z
N MET A 1 -6.93 23.15 52.23
CA MET A 1 -7.47 23.22 50.85
C MET A 1 -6.28 23.54 49.95
N VAL A 2 -5.86 22.75 48.97
CA VAL A 2 -6.58 21.81 48.09
C VAL A 2 -5.70 20.58 47.81
N THR A 3 -6.37 19.46 47.67
CA THR A 3 -6.01 18.03 47.62
C THR A 3 -4.84 17.62 46.73
N SER A 4 -3.97 16.77 47.31
CA SER A 4 -3.13 15.80 46.62
C SER A 4 -3.99 14.82 45.82
N VAL A 5 -3.82 14.77 44.50
CA VAL A 5 -4.38 13.68 43.68
C VAL A 5 -3.26 12.68 43.42
N LEU A 6 -3.11 11.74 44.35
CA LEU A 6 -2.41 10.48 44.10
C LEU A 6 -3.24 9.72 43.07
N ARG A 7 -2.94 9.87 41.77
CA ARG A 7 -3.44 8.94 40.76
C ARG A 7 -2.45 7.78 40.71
N THR A 8 -2.73 6.79 41.54
CA THR A 8 -2.17 5.43 41.49
C THR A 8 -2.19 4.90 40.05
N GLN A 9 -1.02 4.69 39.47
CA GLN A 9 -0.84 3.71 38.40
C GLN A 9 -1.09 2.34 39.00
N LYS A 10 -2.33 1.84 38.88
CA LYS A 10 -2.61 0.41 39.03
C LYS A 10 -3.58 -0.02 37.94
N ASP A 11 -3.05 -0.92 37.13
CA ASP A 11 -3.70 -2.14 36.65
C ASP A 11 -4.98 -1.97 35.85
N ILE A 12 -4.81 -1.84 34.53
CA ILE A 12 -5.56 -2.71 33.61
C ILE A 12 -4.56 -3.19 32.56
N GLN A 13 -3.74 -4.17 32.94
CA GLN A 13 -3.07 -5.02 31.96
C GLN A 13 -4.14 -5.98 31.44
N THR A 14 -4.70 -5.69 30.27
CA THR A 14 -5.57 -6.63 29.58
C THR A 14 -4.69 -7.78 29.09
N ASP A 15 -4.81 -8.91 29.77
CA ASP A 15 -3.99 -10.11 29.55
C ASP A 15 -4.50 -10.88 28.31
N GLY A 16 -4.46 -10.20 27.17
CA GLY A 16 -4.67 -10.76 25.84
C GLY A 16 -3.34 -11.09 25.19
N ILE A 17 -3.25 -12.23 24.50
CA ILE A 17 -2.06 -12.62 23.73
C ILE A 17 -1.63 -11.46 22.82
N GLY A 18 -0.40 -10.97 22.98
CA GLY A 18 0.20 -9.93 22.14
C GLY A 18 0.25 -8.52 22.73
N THR A 19 -0.29 -8.27 23.94
CA THR A 19 -0.28 -6.93 24.56
C THR A 19 1.06 -6.52 25.19
N ASN A 20 1.95 -7.49 25.46
CA ASN A 20 3.22 -7.24 26.15
C ASN A 20 4.34 -6.65 25.26
N ASN A 21 4.15 -6.56 23.94
CA ASN A 21 5.16 -6.02 23.01
C ASN A 21 5.09 -4.48 22.84
N VAL A 22 4.14 -3.81 23.49
CA VAL A 22 3.93 -2.37 23.35
C VAL A 22 4.40 -1.66 24.62
N LYS A 23 5.59 -1.06 24.55
CA LYS A 23 6.24 -0.41 25.71
C LYS A 23 5.54 0.84 26.21
N TYR A 24 4.79 1.53 25.34
CA TYR A 24 4.11 2.79 25.65
C TYR A 24 2.66 2.75 25.17
N THR A 25 1.74 3.29 25.96
CA THR A 25 0.34 3.44 25.56
C THR A 25 0.27 4.27 24.27
N PRO A 26 -0.36 3.75 23.20
CA PRO A 26 -0.44 4.48 21.94
C PRO A 26 -1.28 5.75 22.11
N LEU A 27 -0.83 6.85 21.50
CA LEU A 27 -1.53 8.16 21.54
C LEU A 27 -2.83 8.17 20.72
N VAL A 28 -2.99 7.19 19.84
CA VAL A 28 -4.11 7.03 18.92
C VAL A 28 -4.53 5.58 18.98
N GLU A 29 -5.83 5.32 19.10
CA GLU A 29 -6.41 3.96 19.03
C GLU A 29 -5.90 3.24 17.78
N ALA A 30 -5.57 1.94 17.89
CA ALA A 30 -4.99 1.18 16.77
C ALA A 30 -5.86 1.22 15.49
N GLU A 31 -7.18 1.29 15.67
CA GLU A 31 -8.20 1.43 14.64
C GLU A 31 -8.14 2.78 13.91
N ASN A 32 -7.66 3.82 14.61
CA ASN A 32 -7.49 5.18 14.12
C ASN A 32 -6.05 5.48 13.67
N ILE A 33 -5.11 4.55 13.91
CA ILE A 33 -3.79 4.61 13.27
C ILE A 33 -4.04 4.33 11.79
N LEU A 34 -4.03 5.40 10.98
CA LEU A 34 -3.96 5.34 9.52
C LEU A 34 -2.60 4.73 9.12
N PHE A 35 -2.45 3.44 9.37
CA PHE A 35 -1.29 2.68 8.94
C PHE A 35 -1.25 2.75 7.40
N LEU A 36 -0.31 3.54 6.88
CA LEU A 36 0.51 3.09 5.77
C LEU A 36 -0.21 2.81 4.44
N SER A 37 -1.46 3.24 4.24
CA SER A 37 -2.22 3.03 2.99
C SER A 37 -1.42 3.44 1.76
N LEU A 38 -0.67 4.55 1.86
CA LEU A 38 0.20 5.01 0.79
C LEU A 38 1.41 4.07 0.57
N HIS A 39 2.18 3.76 1.62
CA HIS A 39 3.39 2.94 1.50
C HIS A 39 3.09 1.49 1.06
N ILE A 40 1.99 0.92 1.54
CA ILE A 40 1.53 -0.42 1.13
C ILE A 40 1.12 -0.41 -0.34
N LYS A 41 0.34 0.60 -0.77
CA LYS A 41 -0.08 0.75 -2.17
C LYS A 41 1.09 0.95 -3.13
N LEU A 42 2.09 1.76 -2.74
CA LEU A 42 3.33 1.90 -3.51
C LEU A 42 4.15 0.61 -3.54
N GLY A 43 4.22 -0.12 -2.43
CA GLY A 43 4.90 -1.42 -2.36
C GLY A 43 4.25 -2.47 -3.28
N LEU A 44 2.91 -2.52 -3.31
CA LEU A 44 2.17 -3.47 -4.13
C LEU A 44 2.31 -3.20 -5.62
N ILE A 45 2.17 -1.95 -6.08
CA ILE A 45 2.39 -1.65 -7.51
C ILE A 45 3.82 -1.94 -7.94
N LYS A 46 4.78 -1.70 -7.04
CA LYS A 46 6.19 -2.00 -7.29
C LYS A 46 6.38 -3.50 -7.51
N ASN A 47 5.83 -4.33 -6.62
CA ASN A 47 5.91 -5.78 -6.74
C ASN A 47 5.18 -6.31 -7.97
N PHE A 48 3.99 -5.77 -8.26
CA PHE A 48 3.23 -6.11 -9.47
C PHE A 48 4.04 -5.86 -10.74
N VAL A 49 4.62 -4.65 -10.89
CA VAL A 49 5.41 -4.33 -12.08
C VAL A 49 6.74 -5.09 -12.13
N LYS A 50 7.33 -5.47 -10.98
CA LYS A 50 8.49 -6.37 -10.95
C LYS A 50 8.15 -7.78 -11.43
N ALA A 51 7.00 -8.32 -11.04
CA ALA A 51 6.54 -9.65 -11.45
C ALA A 51 6.01 -9.71 -12.89
N MET A 52 5.51 -8.60 -13.44
CA MET A 52 5.01 -8.53 -14.82
C MET A 52 6.03 -9.00 -15.87
N ASN A 53 5.51 -9.60 -16.94
CA ASN A 53 6.32 -9.94 -18.11
C ASN A 53 6.81 -8.65 -18.82
N LYS A 54 8.14 -8.47 -18.88
CA LYS A 54 8.78 -7.28 -19.46
C LYS A 54 8.59 -7.17 -20.98
N GLU A 55 8.38 -8.30 -21.65
CA GLU A 55 8.08 -8.36 -23.08
C GLU A 55 6.57 -8.41 -23.37
N GLY A 56 5.75 -8.51 -22.31
CA GLY A 56 4.30 -8.58 -22.37
C GLY A 56 3.63 -7.28 -22.82
N GLY A 57 2.38 -7.41 -23.27
CA GLY A 57 1.56 -6.28 -23.73
C GLY A 57 1.40 -5.20 -22.67
N GLY A 58 1.18 -5.59 -21.42
CA GLY A 58 1.05 -4.67 -20.28
C GLY A 58 2.30 -3.80 -20.06
N PHE A 59 3.50 -4.40 -20.08
CA PHE A 59 4.74 -3.64 -19.85
C PHE A 59 5.05 -2.70 -21.03
N LYS A 60 4.78 -3.15 -22.27
CA LYS A 60 4.86 -2.31 -23.47
C LYS A 60 3.89 -1.12 -23.40
N HIS A 61 2.65 -1.34 -22.92
CA HIS A 61 1.69 -0.27 -22.67
C HIS A 61 2.20 0.73 -21.63
N LEU A 62 2.74 0.26 -20.50
CA LEU A 62 3.33 1.14 -19.47
C LEU A 62 4.45 2.02 -20.03
N ARG A 63 5.33 1.46 -20.87
CA ARG A 63 6.41 2.21 -21.53
C ARG A 63 5.87 3.30 -22.45
N GLY A 64 4.82 3.02 -23.23
CA GLY A 64 4.18 4.00 -24.11
C GLY A 64 3.36 5.04 -23.35
N ARG A 65 2.71 4.65 -22.24
CA ARG A 65 1.86 5.52 -21.42
C ARG A 65 2.66 6.53 -20.61
N PHE A 66 3.84 6.13 -20.15
CA PHE A 66 4.73 6.96 -19.33
C PHE A 66 6.10 7.14 -20.01
N PRO A 67 6.18 7.85 -21.15
CA PRO A 67 7.44 8.02 -21.89
C PRO A 67 8.48 8.82 -21.10
N GLN A 68 8.05 9.59 -20.11
CA GLN A 68 8.93 10.34 -19.20
C GLN A 68 9.64 9.44 -18.17
N LEU A 69 9.15 8.22 -17.95
CA LEU A 69 9.82 7.26 -17.07
C LEU A 69 10.85 6.48 -17.87
N SER A 70 12.08 6.41 -17.35
CA SER A 70 13.07 5.53 -17.93
C SER A 70 12.64 4.06 -17.78
N VAL A 71 13.12 3.20 -18.69
CA VAL A 71 12.88 1.76 -18.61
C VAL A 71 13.34 1.18 -17.27
N ALA A 72 14.44 1.70 -16.71
CA ALA A 72 14.94 1.31 -15.38
C ALA A 72 13.93 1.66 -14.27
N LYS A 73 13.34 2.86 -14.29
CA LYS A 73 12.31 3.26 -13.30
C LYS A 73 11.04 2.43 -13.42
N LEU A 74 10.63 2.09 -14.64
CA LEU A 74 9.51 1.19 -14.88
C LEU A 74 9.80 -0.22 -14.36
N LYS A 75 10.98 -0.79 -14.65
CA LYS A 75 11.37 -2.11 -14.14
C LYS A 75 11.43 -2.16 -12.61
N GLU A 76 11.89 -1.08 -11.98
CA GLU A 76 11.91 -0.96 -10.53
C GLU A 76 10.52 -0.68 -9.94
N GLY A 77 9.50 -0.47 -10.76
CA GLY A 77 8.13 -0.20 -10.32
C GLY A 77 8.00 1.12 -9.57
N THR A 78 8.81 2.11 -9.93
CA THR A 78 8.82 3.42 -9.27
C THR A 78 7.72 4.30 -9.87
N PHE A 79 6.58 4.38 -9.18
CA PHE A 79 5.45 5.20 -9.56
C PHE A 79 5.11 6.24 -8.50
N VAL A 80 4.62 7.40 -8.93
CA VAL A 80 3.98 8.37 -8.05
C VAL A 80 2.47 8.12 -7.97
N GLY A 81 1.82 8.57 -6.89
CA GLY A 81 0.39 8.32 -6.69
C GLY A 81 -0.51 8.79 -7.84
N THR A 82 -0.16 9.88 -8.53
CA THR A 82 -0.89 10.36 -9.73
C THR A 82 -0.79 9.40 -10.91
N GLN A 83 0.35 8.75 -11.12
CA GLN A 83 0.55 7.76 -12.18
C GLN A 83 -0.27 6.50 -11.90
N ILE A 84 -0.28 6.03 -10.64
CA ILE A 84 -1.09 4.88 -10.23
C ILE A 84 -2.57 5.16 -10.45
N ARG A 85 -3.08 6.36 -10.07
CA ARG A 85 -4.47 6.75 -10.31
C ARG A 85 -4.81 6.76 -11.81
N LYS A 86 -3.93 7.32 -12.64
CA LYS A 86 -4.10 7.31 -14.11
C LYS A 86 -4.15 5.88 -14.66
N LEU A 87 -3.35 4.97 -14.11
CA LEU A 87 -3.30 3.57 -14.54
C LEU A 87 -4.56 2.80 -14.14
N ILE A 88 -5.11 3.05 -12.94
CA ILE A 88 -6.37 2.45 -12.47
C ILE A 88 -7.56 2.86 -13.36
N CYS A 89 -7.52 4.05 -13.94
CA CYS A 89 -8.55 4.53 -14.87
C CYS A 89 -8.31 4.13 -16.34
N ASP A 90 -7.22 3.42 -16.64
CA ASP A 90 -6.83 3.07 -18.01
C ASP A 90 -7.40 1.70 -18.39
N SER A 91 -8.59 1.68 -19.00
CA SER A 91 -9.22 0.44 -19.47
C SER A 91 -8.43 -0.25 -20.58
N VAL A 92 -7.64 0.50 -21.35
CA VAL A 92 -6.77 -0.08 -22.38
C VAL A 92 -5.66 -0.89 -21.72
N PHE A 93 -5.11 -0.43 -20.58
CA PHE A 93 -4.11 -1.18 -19.84
C PHE A 93 -4.62 -2.57 -19.44
N GLU A 94 -5.83 -2.68 -18.91
CA GLU A 94 -6.42 -3.96 -18.52
C GLU A 94 -6.53 -4.94 -19.70
N SER A 95 -6.88 -4.43 -20.89
CA SER A 95 -6.96 -5.24 -22.11
C SER A 95 -5.61 -5.76 -22.62
N LYS A 96 -4.49 -5.21 -22.14
CA LYS A 96 -3.13 -5.60 -22.54
C LYS A 96 -2.47 -6.56 -21.56
N LEU A 97 -3.09 -6.83 -20.42
CA LEU A 97 -2.60 -7.77 -19.41
C LEU A 97 -2.88 -9.21 -19.83
N ASN A 98 -1.99 -10.13 -19.43
CA ASN A 98 -2.31 -11.56 -19.50
C ASN A 98 -3.33 -11.95 -18.39
N GLU A 99 -3.82 -13.19 -18.41
CA GLU A 99 -4.86 -13.63 -17.47
C GLU A 99 -4.43 -13.53 -15.99
N GLU A 100 -3.22 -13.95 -15.66
CA GLU A 100 -2.66 -13.90 -14.30
C GLU A 100 -2.42 -12.46 -13.81
N GLU A 101 -1.86 -11.62 -14.68
CA GLU A 101 -1.63 -10.19 -14.45
C GLU A 101 -2.96 -9.47 -14.26
N LEU A 102 -3.99 -9.80 -15.05
CA LEU A 102 -5.32 -9.21 -14.95
C LEU A 102 -6.00 -9.59 -13.63
N ALA A 103 -5.93 -10.86 -13.21
CA ALA A 103 -6.47 -11.31 -11.93
C ALA A 103 -5.78 -10.60 -10.75
N SER A 104 -4.44 -10.49 -10.81
CA SER A 104 -3.64 -9.76 -9.83
C SER A 104 -3.98 -8.27 -9.81
N TRP A 105 -4.16 -7.66 -10.98
CA TRP A 105 -4.52 -6.26 -11.13
C TRP A 105 -5.91 -5.95 -10.55
N LYS A 106 -6.91 -6.79 -10.84
CA LYS A 106 -8.27 -6.65 -10.27
C LYS A 106 -8.25 -6.72 -8.75
N SER A 107 -7.45 -7.63 -8.19
CA SER A 107 -7.27 -7.74 -6.74
C SER A 107 -6.62 -6.48 -6.14
N PHE A 108 -5.60 -5.93 -6.82
CA PHE A 108 -4.98 -4.66 -6.44
C PHE A 108 -5.97 -3.49 -6.48
N VAL A 109 -6.76 -3.37 -7.56
CA VAL A 109 -7.77 -2.30 -7.70
C VAL A 109 -8.84 -2.41 -6.62
N LYS A 110 -9.29 -3.62 -6.27
CA LYS A 110 -10.25 -3.87 -5.17
C LYS A 110 -9.70 -3.47 -3.81
N MET A 111 -8.39 -3.59 -3.57
CA MET A 111 -7.78 -3.15 -2.32
C MET A 111 -7.67 -1.62 -2.22
N ILE A 112 -7.71 -0.93 -3.36
CA ILE A 112 -7.53 0.52 -3.46
C ILE A 112 -8.85 1.30 -3.42
N LYS A 113 -9.90 0.70 -3.97
CA LYS A 113 -11.26 1.25 -4.01
C LYS A 113 -12.00 0.83 -2.75
#